data_AF-A0A433BSZ3-F1
#
_entry.id   AF-A0A433BSZ3-F1
#
_cell.length_a   1.000
_cell.length_b   1.000
_cell.length_c   1.000
_cell.angle_alpha   90.00
_cell.angle_beta   90.00
_cell.angle_gamma   90.00
#
_symmetry.space_group_name_H-M   'P 1'
#
loop_
_entity.id
_entity.type
_entity.pdbx_description
1 polymer ?
#
loop_
_entity_poly.entity_id
_entity_poly.type
_entity_poly.pdbx_seq_one_letter_code
_entity_poly.pdbx_strand_id
1 'polypeptide(L)'
;MNTLRQVKIGARLGLAFATVLLLLTLLGGFGMYQTSQANFYAKDLGTNWLPSIKVIGDIRASLNRARRAGLSHLLESSPEAKLALQKRSEEELGQKLPKLFAQYEPLIASAEEKQSFEKMRSNFQAWLALENKLLQLSSGNASDQEAARQMAVGDSARAFSVITAEAEKLVMINVDGADKSTAAATVSYQQALLVSIGMIALAVLMGAVLAMLVTRSITQPLVTGVAVAEAVAEGDLTTQFDIQGRDEPADLLRALQYMNERLVDIVGQVRLSSDSIATGSAEIA
;
A
#
# COMPACT_ATOMS: atom_id res chain seq x y z
N MET A 1 -35.19 -11.87 -19.60
CA MET A 1 -34.57 -13.10 -19.05
C MET A 1 -34.27 -14.17 -20.12
N ASN A 2 -34.65 -13.99 -21.40
CA ASN A 2 -34.41 -14.98 -22.47
C ASN A 2 -33.01 -14.97 -23.11
N THR A 3 -32.18 -13.97 -22.85
CA THR A 3 -30.84 -13.85 -23.49
C THR A 3 -29.81 -14.80 -22.89
N LEU A 4 -29.86 -15.09 -21.58
CA LEU A 4 -28.90 -15.97 -20.90
C LEU A 4 -29.09 -17.45 -21.25
N ARG A 5 -30.33 -17.87 -21.51
CA ARG A 5 -30.68 -19.26 -21.90
C ARG A 5 -30.35 -19.59 -23.37
N GLN A 6 -29.73 -18.66 -24.09
CA GLN A 6 -29.18 -18.91 -25.44
C GLN A 6 -27.74 -19.41 -25.38
N VAL A 7 -27.12 -19.41 -24.19
CA VAL A 7 -25.72 -19.78 -23.98
C VAL A 7 -25.66 -21.06 -23.15
N LYS A 8 -24.77 -21.98 -23.53
CA LYS A 8 -24.50 -23.23 -22.80
C LYS A 8 -24.12 -22.99 -21.33
N ILE A 9 -24.49 -23.90 -20.44
CA ILE A 9 -24.20 -23.83 -18.99
C ILE A 9 -22.70 -23.63 -18.75
N GLY A 10 -21.86 -24.41 -19.45
CA GLY A 10 -20.41 -24.33 -19.27
C GLY A 10 -19.83 -22.94 -19.56
N ALA A 11 -20.30 -22.28 -20.62
CA ALA A 11 -19.88 -20.92 -20.97
C ALA A 11 -20.43 -19.88 -19.98
N ARG A 12 -21.67 -20.05 -19.47
CA ARG A 12 -22.24 -19.17 -18.43
C ARG A 12 -21.46 -19.25 -17.13
N LEU A 13 -21.18 -20.47 -16.65
CA LEU A 13 -20.37 -20.69 -15.44
C LEU A 13 -18.95 -20.16 -15.64
N GLY A 14 -18.35 -20.43 -16.80
CA GLY A 14 -17.03 -19.91 -17.16
C GLY A 14 -16.97 -18.38 -17.11
N LEU A 15 -17.97 -17.67 -17.66
CA LEU A 15 -18.06 -16.21 -17.58
C LEU A 15 -18.25 -15.71 -16.15
N ALA A 16 -19.10 -16.36 -15.36
CA ALA A 16 -19.32 -15.98 -13.96
C ALA A 16 -18.04 -16.13 -13.13
N PHE A 17 -17.37 -17.28 -13.23
CA PHE A 17 -16.09 -17.52 -12.54
C PHE A 17 -14.98 -16.61 -13.06
N ALA A 18 -14.86 -16.40 -14.37
CA ALA A 18 -13.88 -15.49 -14.95
C ALA A 18 -14.07 -14.06 -14.44
N THR A 19 -15.32 -13.60 -14.30
CA THR A 19 -15.63 -12.27 -13.74
C THR A 19 -15.19 -12.17 -12.28
N VAL A 20 -15.49 -13.18 -11.45
CA VAL A 20 -15.07 -13.20 -10.05
C VAL A 20 -13.55 -13.25 -9.93
N LEU A 21 -12.86 -14.07 -10.74
CA LEU A 21 -11.41 -14.16 -10.76
C LEU A 21 -10.76 -12.85 -11.22
N LEU A 22 -11.32 -12.18 -12.22
CA LEU A 22 -10.89 -10.86 -12.66
C LEU A 22 -11.01 -9.85 -11.51
N LEU A 23 -12.14 -9.83 -10.81
CA LEU A 23 -12.36 -8.92 -9.68
C LEU A 23 -11.38 -9.19 -8.53
N LEU A 24 -11.14 -10.46 -8.19
CA LEU A 24 -10.15 -10.85 -7.18
C LEU A 24 -8.75 -10.39 -7.59
N THR A 25 -8.40 -10.55 -8.86
CA THR A 25 -7.10 -10.12 -9.40
C THR A 25 -6.94 -8.61 -9.34
N LEU A 26 -7.97 -7.85 -9.72
CA LEU A 26 -7.98 -6.39 -9.65
C LEU A 26 -7.87 -5.91 -8.19
N LEU A 27 -8.61 -6.55 -7.27
CA LEU A 27 -8.58 -6.19 -5.85
C LEU A 27 -7.22 -6.51 -5.22
N GLY A 28 -6.66 -7.68 -5.51
CA GLY A 28 -5.33 -8.07 -5.06
C GLY A 28 -4.23 -7.17 -5.63
N GLY A 29 -4.27 -6.88 -6.94
CA GLY A 29 -3.34 -5.98 -7.60
C GLY A 29 -3.42 -4.55 -7.04
N PHE A 30 -4.62 -4.04 -6.80
CA PHE A 30 -4.79 -2.76 -6.13
C PHE A 30 -4.25 -2.77 -4.71
N GLY A 31 -4.51 -3.82 -3.93
CA GLY A 31 -3.95 -3.98 -2.57
C GLY A 31 -2.42 -3.97 -2.56
N MET A 32 -1.78 -4.66 -3.51
CA MET A 32 -0.33 -4.64 -3.69
C MET A 32 0.17 -3.24 -4.07
N TYR A 33 -0.51 -2.54 -4.98
CA TYR A 33 -0.17 -1.17 -5.36
C TYR A 33 -0.22 -0.21 -4.15
N GLN A 34 -1.28 -0.30 -3.33
CA GLN A 34 -1.40 0.54 -2.12
C GLN A 34 -0.34 0.21 -1.07
N THR A 35 0.02 -1.06 -0.90
CA THR A 35 1.11 -1.48 -0.02
C THR A 35 2.47 -0.93 -0.51
N SER A 36 2.69 -0.92 -1.82
CA SER A 36 3.88 -0.33 -2.44
C SER A 36 3.96 1.18 -2.17
N GLN A 37 2.84 1.90 -2.30
CA GLN A 37 2.78 3.32 -1.99
C GLN A 37 3.04 3.61 -0.50
N ALA A 38 2.45 2.83 0.41
CA ALA A 38 2.74 2.95 1.85
C ALA A 38 4.23 2.70 2.14
N ASN A 39 4.83 1.70 1.49
CA ASN A 39 6.25 1.40 1.63
C ASN A 39 7.15 2.52 1.06
N PHE A 40 6.73 3.22 0.01
CA PHE A 40 7.45 4.38 -0.52
C PHE A 40 7.58 5.50 0.53
N TYR A 41 6.47 5.91 1.15
CA TYR A 41 6.50 6.96 2.19
C TYR A 41 7.27 6.52 3.44
N ALA A 42 7.12 5.26 3.86
CA ALA A 42 7.89 4.72 4.98
C ALA A 42 9.40 4.71 4.69
N LYS A 43 9.78 4.35 3.46
CA LYS A 43 11.18 4.37 3.03
C LYS A 43 11.72 5.80 2.96
N ASP A 44 10.95 6.74 2.44
CA ASP A 44 11.35 8.16 2.37
C ASP A 44 11.64 8.73 3.78
N LEU A 45 10.75 8.47 4.75
CA LEU A 45 10.97 8.81 6.17
C LEU A 45 12.21 8.13 6.76
N GLY A 46 12.35 6.82 6.56
CA GLY A 46 13.41 6.02 7.17
C GLY A 46 14.79 6.17 6.54
N THR A 47 14.87 6.55 5.25
CA THR A 47 16.12 6.62 4.49
C THR A 47 16.59 8.04 4.19
N ASN A 48 15.71 9.04 4.29
CA ASN A 48 16.06 10.43 4.04
C ASN A 48 15.81 11.31 5.26
N TRP A 49 14.54 11.53 5.63
CA TRP A 49 14.18 12.55 6.63
C TRP A 49 14.72 12.29 8.04
N LEU A 50 14.52 11.08 8.58
CA LEU A 50 15.00 10.74 9.92
C LEU A 50 16.54 10.70 10.00
N PRO A 51 17.26 10.08 9.03
CA PRO A 51 18.71 10.19 8.97
C PRO A 51 19.22 11.64 8.90
N SER A 52 18.59 12.51 8.09
CA SER A 52 18.96 13.93 8.02
C SER A 52 18.88 14.62 9.37
N ILE A 53 17.73 14.50 10.05
CA ILE A 53 17.51 15.10 11.38
C ILE A 53 18.54 14.57 12.38
N LYS A 54 18.80 13.26 12.38
CA LYS A 54 19.78 12.62 13.26
C LYS A 54 21.19 13.17 13.00
N VAL A 55 21.64 13.19 11.75
CA VAL A 55 23.01 13.63 11.40
C VAL A 55 23.20 15.11 11.72
N ILE A 56 22.21 15.97 11.48
CA ILE A 56 22.27 17.37 11.91
C ILE A 56 22.35 17.48 13.44
N GLY A 57 21.60 16.65 14.17
CA GLY A 57 21.71 16.52 15.63
C GLY A 57 23.11 16.15 16.09
N ASP A 58 23.74 15.18 15.42
CA ASP A 58 25.12 14.75 15.68
C ASP A 58 26.14 15.87 15.38
N ILE A 59 25.93 16.65 14.30
CA ILE A 59 26.72 17.85 13.96
C ILE A 59 26.62 18.86 15.11
N ARG A 60 25.40 19.21 15.54
CA ARG A 60 25.17 20.14 16.66
C ARG A 60 25.84 19.65 17.94
N ALA A 61 25.74 18.36 18.25
CA ALA A 61 26.35 17.78 19.43
C ALA A 61 27.89 17.85 19.36
N SER A 62 28.48 17.61 18.19
CA SER A 62 29.92 17.68 17.96
C SER A 62 30.45 19.11 18.04
N LEU A 63 29.76 20.08 17.39
CA LEU A 63 30.05 21.51 17.53
C LEU A 63 30.03 21.96 18.99
N ASN A 64 29.00 21.57 19.74
CA ASN A 64 28.90 21.89 21.16
C ASN A 64 30.00 21.23 22.02
N ARG A 65 30.43 20.01 21.68
CA ARG A 65 31.56 19.34 22.38
C ARG A 65 32.88 20.06 22.10
N ALA A 66 33.15 20.43 20.85
CA ALA A 66 34.33 21.19 20.47
C ALA A 66 34.35 22.56 21.19
N ARG A 67 33.23 23.29 21.12
CA ARG A 67 33.09 24.59 21.79
C ARG A 67 33.30 24.50 23.30
N ARG A 68 32.73 23.49 23.96
CA ARG A 68 32.98 23.25 25.39
C ARG A 68 34.44 22.93 25.68
N ALA A 69 35.10 22.14 24.84
CA ALA A 69 36.52 21.83 24.99
C ALA A 69 37.38 23.10 24.90
N GLY A 70 37.13 23.99 23.94
CA GLY A 70 37.82 25.28 23.83
C GLY A 70 37.61 26.20 25.03
N LEU A 71 36.36 26.33 25.50
CA LEU A 71 36.06 27.11 26.71
C LEU A 71 36.68 26.51 27.97
N SER A 72 36.63 25.19 28.15
CA SER A 72 37.30 24.52 29.27
C SER A 72 38.81 24.66 29.21
N HIS A 73 39.40 24.62 28.01
CA HIS A 73 40.84 24.80 27.81
C HIS A 73 41.31 26.19 28.26
N LEU A 74 40.46 27.21 28.05
CA LEU A 74 40.71 28.58 28.51
C LEU A 74 40.67 28.73 30.04
N LEU A 75 39.86 27.92 30.73
CA LEU A 75 39.70 27.96 32.19
C LEU A 75 40.73 27.10 32.92
N GLU A 76 41.25 26.08 32.25
CA GLU A 76 42.22 25.15 32.81
C GLU A 76 43.59 25.81 33.00
N SER A 77 44.32 25.39 34.04
CA SER A 77 45.69 25.85 34.32
C SER A 77 46.72 24.72 34.19
N SER A 78 46.30 23.46 34.35
CA SER A 78 47.17 22.29 34.18
C SER A 78 47.54 22.06 32.71
N PRO A 79 48.85 21.97 32.37
CA PRO A 79 49.30 21.69 31.00
C PRO A 79 48.78 20.35 30.45
N GLU A 80 48.69 19.32 31.30
CA GLU A 80 48.21 17.99 30.91
C GLU A 80 46.73 18.01 30.55
N ALA A 81 45.91 18.64 31.39
CA ALA A 81 44.48 18.77 31.15
C ALA A 81 44.17 19.65 29.92
N LYS A 82 44.96 20.72 29.70
CA LYS A 82 44.90 21.50 28.45
C LYS A 82 45.18 20.64 27.23
N LEU A 83 46.25 19.86 27.23
CA LEU A 83 46.58 18.98 26.10
C LEU A 83 45.45 17.98 25.81
N ALA A 84 44.81 17.42 26.84
CA ALA A 84 43.67 16.51 26.68
C ALA A 84 42.45 17.21 26.05
N LEU A 85 42.14 18.44 26.47
CA LEU A 85 41.06 19.24 25.91
C LEU A 85 41.33 19.68 24.47
N GLN A 86 42.58 20.03 24.15
CA GLN A 86 43.00 20.34 22.79
C GLN A 86 42.79 19.13 21.87
N LYS A 87 43.30 17.95 22.25
CA LYS A 87 43.10 16.70 21.49
C LYS A 87 41.63 16.38 21.26
N ARG A 88 40.78 16.59 22.27
CA ARG A 88 39.34 16.41 22.15
C ARG A 88 38.72 17.38 21.13
N SER A 89 39.15 18.63 21.13
CA SER A 89 38.71 19.62 20.14
C SER A 89 39.13 19.21 18.72
N GLU A 90 40.39 18.79 18.55
CA GLU A 90 40.93 18.30 17.28
C GLU A 90 40.20 17.05 16.77
N GLU A 91 39.80 16.13 17.65
CA GLU A 91 39.01 14.95 17.29
C GLU A 91 37.61 15.34 16.77
N GLU A 92 36.90 16.23 17.47
CA GLU A 92 35.56 16.67 17.05
C GLU A 92 35.63 17.48 15.74
N LEU A 93 36.55 18.45 15.65
CA LEU A 93 36.67 19.38 14.53
C LEU A 93 37.34 18.77 13.29
N GLY A 94 38.39 17.99 13.49
CA GLY A 94 39.22 17.46 12.41
C GLY A 94 38.82 16.07 11.93
N GLN A 95 38.09 15.29 12.74
CA GLN A 95 37.71 13.92 12.37
C GLN A 95 36.20 13.68 12.33
N LYS A 96 35.45 14.06 13.36
CA LYS A 96 34.01 13.75 13.44
C LYS A 96 33.18 14.66 12.55
N LEU A 97 33.32 15.97 12.68
CA LEU A 97 32.52 16.92 11.90
C LEU A 97 32.66 16.73 10.38
N PRO A 98 33.87 16.59 9.79
CA PRO A 98 34.00 16.34 8.35
C PRO A 98 33.25 15.08 7.88
N LYS A 99 33.28 14.01 8.68
CA LYS A 99 32.52 12.78 8.39
C LYS A 99 31.01 13.02 8.45
N LEU A 100 30.53 13.76 9.44
CA LEU A 100 29.11 14.09 9.58
C LEU A 100 28.62 14.98 8.45
N PHE A 101 29.39 15.99 8.04
CA PHE A 101 29.08 16.81 6.86
C PHE A 101 28.97 15.94 5.60
N ALA A 102 29.93 15.02 5.38
CA ALA A 102 29.90 14.10 4.24
C ALA A 102 28.74 13.08 4.30
N GLN A 103 28.30 12.68 5.50
CA GLN A 103 27.13 11.81 5.68
C GLN A 103 25.82 12.53 5.39
N TYR A 104 25.74 13.84 5.67
CA TYR A 104 24.55 14.64 5.43
C TYR A 104 24.39 15.07 3.97
N GLU A 105 25.48 15.38 3.28
CA GLU A 105 25.48 15.85 1.90
C GLU A 105 24.61 15.02 0.91
N PRO A 106 24.62 13.67 0.92
CA PRO A 106 23.75 12.89 0.04
C PRO A 106 22.26 12.85 0.45
N LEU A 107 21.91 13.34 1.65
CA LEU A 107 20.53 13.34 2.17
C LEU A 107 19.79 14.66 1.85
N ILE A 108 20.46 15.60 1.19
CA ILE A 108 19.87 16.89 0.82
C ILE A 108 18.79 16.67 -0.25
N ALA A 109 17.54 16.98 0.09
CA ALA A 109 16.37 16.72 -0.73
C ALA A 109 15.80 17.96 -1.43
N SER A 110 16.27 19.16 -1.10
CA SER A 110 15.76 20.41 -1.70
C SER A 110 16.83 21.48 -1.96
N ALA A 111 16.51 22.43 -2.84
CA ALA A 111 17.39 23.57 -3.14
C ALA A 111 17.57 24.50 -1.92
N GLU A 112 16.51 24.68 -1.11
CA GLU A 112 16.57 25.48 0.12
C GLU A 112 17.48 24.82 1.18
N GLU A 113 17.35 23.50 1.33
CA GLU A 113 18.21 22.72 2.21
C GLU A 113 19.67 22.80 1.77
N LYS A 114 19.94 22.63 0.47
CA LYS A 114 21.28 22.79 -0.10
C LYS A 114 21.88 24.16 0.21
N GLN A 115 21.10 25.22 0.00
CA GLN A 115 21.55 26.58 0.30
C GLN A 115 21.91 26.76 1.78
N SER A 116 21.07 26.24 2.68
CA SER A 116 21.29 26.35 4.13
C SER A 116 22.48 25.49 4.60
N PHE A 117 22.71 24.33 3.95
CA PHE A 117 23.87 23.47 4.19
C PHE A 117 25.18 24.15 3.79
N GLU A 118 25.24 24.76 2.60
CA GLU A 118 26.44 25.49 2.17
C GLU A 118 26.76 26.68 3.07
N LYS A 119 25.72 27.40 3.55
CA LYS A 119 25.88 28.45 4.57
C LYS A 119 26.44 27.88 5.86
N MET A 120 25.89 26.78 6.37
CA MET A 120 26.41 26.11 7.58
C MET A 120 27.87 25.70 7.42
N ARG A 121 28.24 25.13 6.26
CA ARG A 121 29.62 24.72 5.93
C ARG A 121 30.58 25.91 5.90
N SER A 122 30.19 27.00 5.25
CA SER A 122 30.97 28.24 5.19
C SER A 122 31.16 28.86 6.57
N ASN A 123 30.06 28.99 7.34
CA ASN A 123 30.10 29.53 8.70
C ASN A 123 30.95 28.66 9.63
N PHE A 124 30.89 27.33 9.47
CA PHE A 124 31.75 26.39 10.20
C PHE A 124 33.23 26.66 9.96
N GLN A 125 33.66 26.87 8.70
CA GLN A 125 35.07 27.18 8.40
C GLN A 125 35.51 28.51 9.02
N ALA A 126 34.64 29.53 9.00
CA ALA A 126 34.91 30.82 9.63
C ALA A 126 35.08 30.69 11.16
N TRP A 127 34.20 29.94 11.82
CA TRP A 127 34.30 29.68 13.26
C TRP A 127 35.48 28.78 13.61
N LEU A 128 35.81 27.78 12.79
CA LEU A 128 36.96 26.89 13.00
C LEU A 128 38.27 27.68 13.10
N ALA A 129 38.45 28.69 12.24
CA ALA A 129 39.61 29.58 12.31
C ALA A 129 39.67 30.36 13.64
N LEU A 130 38.51 30.84 14.12
CA LEU A 130 38.41 31.52 15.43
C LEU A 130 38.68 30.57 16.60
N GLU A 131 38.17 29.34 16.54
CA GLU A 131 38.35 28.33 17.59
C GLU A 131 39.81 27.87 17.69
N ASN A 132 40.49 27.68 16.55
CA ASN A 132 41.92 27.37 16.52
C ASN A 132 42.77 28.52 17.11
N LYS A 133 42.43 29.76 16.76
CA LYS A 133 43.11 30.95 17.32
C LYS A 133 42.85 31.09 18.82
N LEU A 134 41.63 30.80 19.28
CA LEU A 134 41.27 30.80 20.69
C LEU A 134 42.11 29.78 21.47
N LEU A 135 42.22 28.54 20.97
CA LEU A 135 43.06 27.50 21.58
C LEU A 135 44.54 27.93 21.67
N GLN A 136 45.09 28.48 20.59
CA GLN A 136 46.46 28.99 20.58
C GLN A 136 46.69 30.08 21.64
N LEU A 137 45.83 31.11 21.67
CA LEU A 137 45.93 32.23 22.60
C LEU A 137 45.75 31.79 24.06
N SER A 138 44.88 30.80 24.31
CA SER A 138 44.64 30.29 25.67
C SER A 138 45.82 29.53 26.28
N SER A 139 46.80 29.12 25.48
CA SER A 139 48.09 28.56 25.93
C SER A 139 49.21 29.61 25.99
N GLY A 140 48.94 30.86 25.61
CA GLY A 140 49.89 31.96 25.60
C GLY A 140 50.07 32.62 26.97
N ASN A 141 50.68 33.81 26.95
CA ASN A 141 50.90 34.61 28.15
C ASN A 141 49.60 35.24 28.69
N ALA A 142 49.66 36.00 29.79
CA ALA A 142 48.48 36.62 30.40
C ALA A 142 47.69 37.53 29.44
N SER A 143 48.38 38.27 28.56
CA SER A 143 47.74 39.11 27.54
C SER A 143 47.03 38.27 26.48
N ASP A 144 47.63 37.15 26.05
CA ASP A 144 47.03 36.24 25.08
C ASP A 144 45.78 35.57 25.66
N GLN A 145 45.84 35.14 26.93
CA GLN A 145 44.70 34.54 27.61
C GLN A 145 43.55 35.53 27.78
N GLU A 146 43.83 36.80 28.04
CA GLU A 146 42.79 37.84 28.09
C GLU A 146 42.18 38.08 26.69
N ALA A 147 42.99 38.12 25.64
CA ALA A 147 42.49 38.19 24.27
C ALA A 147 41.63 36.97 23.90
N ALA A 148 42.00 35.77 24.38
CA ALA A 148 41.21 34.55 24.20
C ALA A 148 39.85 34.65 24.92
N ARG A 149 39.78 35.21 26.14
CA ARG A 149 38.51 35.45 26.86
C ARG A 149 37.61 36.39 26.08
N GLN A 150 38.13 37.51 25.59
CA GLN A 150 37.36 38.49 24.82
C GLN A 150 36.83 37.88 23.51
N MET A 151 37.67 37.10 22.80
CA MET A 151 37.26 36.38 21.60
C MET A 151 36.19 35.32 21.88
N ALA A 152 36.34 34.58 23.00
CA ALA A 152 35.42 33.53 23.41
C ALA A 152 34.00 34.07 23.60
N VAL A 153 33.84 35.24 24.22
CA VAL A 153 32.50 35.84 24.46
C VAL A 153 32.05 36.78 23.34
N GLY A 154 32.94 37.17 22.43
CA GLY A 154 32.67 38.08 21.32
C GLY A 154 32.50 37.36 19.97
N ASP A 155 33.45 37.57 19.06
CA ASP A 155 33.36 37.10 17.66
C ASP A 155 33.15 35.59 17.55
N SER A 156 33.85 34.80 18.37
CA SER A 156 33.73 33.34 18.32
C SER A 156 32.35 32.86 18.81
N ALA A 157 31.78 33.50 19.83
CA ALA A 157 30.41 33.21 20.28
C ALA A 157 29.36 33.57 19.20
N ARG A 158 29.52 34.73 18.55
CA ARG A 158 28.63 35.14 17.45
C ARG A 158 28.70 34.17 16.28
N ALA A 159 29.89 33.81 15.84
CA ALA A 159 30.09 32.85 14.74
C ALA A 159 29.50 31.48 15.08
N PHE A 160 29.70 31.00 16.32
CA PHE A 160 29.09 29.76 16.80
C PHE A 160 27.55 29.82 16.76
N SER A 161 26.96 30.91 17.25
CA SER A 161 25.51 31.11 17.25
C SER A 161 24.93 31.04 15.83
N VAL A 162 25.60 31.65 14.85
CA VAL A 162 25.18 31.63 13.44
C VAL A 162 25.17 30.19 12.90
N ILE A 163 26.21 29.40 13.15
CA ILE A 163 26.27 28.00 12.70
C ILE A 163 25.14 27.19 13.34
N THR A 164 24.91 27.34 14.64
CA THR A 164 23.85 26.58 15.33
C THR A 164 22.45 26.97 14.87
N ALA A 165 22.24 28.23 14.47
CA ALA A 165 20.98 28.70 13.89
C ALA A 165 20.74 28.10 12.50
N GLU A 166 21.77 28.01 11.65
CA GLU A 166 21.66 27.31 10.35
C GLU A 166 21.41 25.81 10.53
N ALA A 167 22.04 25.17 11.52
CA ALA A 167 21.75 23.77 11.85
C ALA A 167 20.30 23.57 12.31
N GLU A 168 19.76 24.47 13.14
CA GLU A 168 18.33 24.45 13.53
C GLU A 168 17.42 24.62 12.32
N LYS A 169 17.76 25.54 11.41
CA LYS A 169 17.02 25.73 10.16
C LYS A 169 16.98 24.45 9.32
N LEU A 170 18.11 23.74 9.18
CA LEU A 170 18.16 22.46 8.48
C LEU A 170 17.29 21.39 9.15
N VAL A 171 17.24 21.35 10.48
CA VAL A 171 16.31 20.46 11.21
C VAL A 171 14.88 20.82 10.86
N MET A 172 14.49 22.09 10.90
CA MET A 172 13.13 22.53 10.57
C MET A 172 12.74 22.18 9.13
N ILE A 173 13.64 22.36 8.15
CA ILE A 173 13.38 21.98 6.75
C ILE A 173 13.10 20.48 6.65
N ASN A 174 13.88 19.64 7.35
CA ASN A 174 13.69 18.19 7.31
C ASN A 174 12.46 17.72 8.09
N VAL A 175 12.11 18.39 9.18
CA VAL A 175 10.85 18.12 9.92
C VAL A 175 9.65 18.48 9.06
N ASP A 176 9.64 19.66 8.42
CA ASP A 176 8.57 20.07 7.50
C ASP A 176 8.45 19.12 6.31
N GLY A 177 9.57 18.65 5.75
CA GLY A 177 9.60 17.62 4.72
C GLY A 177 8.99 16.29 5.19
N ALA A 178 9.36 15.82 6.39
CA ALA A 178 8.82 14.62 7.00
C ALA A 178 7.30 14.71 7.25
N ASP A 179 6.84 15.87 7.74
CA ASP A 179 5.42 16.14 8.01
C ASP A 179 4.61 16.16 6.71
N LYS A 180 5.13 16.79 5.65
CA LYS A 180 4.51 16.77 4.31
C LYS A 180 4.43 15.36 3.74
N SER A 181 5.50 14.57 3.87
CA SER A 181 5.53 13.16 3.43
C SER A 181 4.50 12.32 4.19
N THR A 182 4.37 12.52 5.50
CA THR A 182 3.38 11.86 6.36
C THR A 182 1.94 12.27 6.03
N ALA A 183 1.71 13.56 5.76
CA ALA A 183 0.40 14.06 5.33
C ALA A 183 -0.02 13.47 3.98
N ALA A 184 0.90 13.43 3.01
CA ALA A 184 0.67 12.81 1.70
C ALA A 184 0.36 11.31 1.84
N ALA A 185 1.09 10.59 2.69
CA ALA A 185 0.82 9.19 3.00
C ALA A 185 -0.59 8.99 3.58
N THR A 186 -1.02 9.88 4.48
CA THR A 186 -2.35 9.82 5.12
C THR A 186 -3.46 10.05 4.10
N VAL A 187 -3.32 11.05 3.22
CA VAL A 187 -4.29 11.31 2.14
C VAL A 187 -4.36 10.12 1.18
N SER A 188 -3.21 9.58 0.78
CA SER A 188 -3.13 8.41 -0.09
C SER A 188 -3.81 7.19 0.55
N TYR A 189 -3.65 7.00 1.86
CA TYR A 189 -4.30 5.92 2.61
C TYR A 189 -5.83 6.09 2.68
N GLN A 190 -6.34 7.29 2.95
CA GLN A 190 -7.78 7.54 2.97
C GLN A 190 -8.43 7.29 1.60
N GLN A 191 -7.77 7.74 0.53
CA GLN A 191 -8.20 7.45 -0.84
C GLN A 191 -8.15 5.94 -1.15
N ALA A 192 -7.12 5.24 -0.66
CA ALA A 192 -7.01 3.79 -0.75
C ALA A 192 -8.23 3.08 -0.18
N LEU A 193 -8.65 3.48 1.02
CA LEU A 193 -9.77 2.87 1.72
C LEU A 193 -11.07 3.11 0.97
N LEU A 194 -11.34 4.35 0.54
CA LEU A 194 -12.55 4.68 -0.22
C LEU A 194 -12.65 3.87 -1.52
N VAL A 195 -11.56 3.78 -2.28
CA VAL A 195 -11.53 3.00 -3.52
C VAL A 195 -11.66 1.50 -3.24
N SER A 196 -11.01 0.98 -2.19
CA SER A 196 -11.11 -0.43 -1.79
C SER A 196 -12.54 -0.80 -1.39
N ILE A 197 -13.19 0.03 -0.58
CA ILE A 197 -14.59 -0.17 -0.18
C ILE A 197 -15.50 -0.16 -1.41
N GLY A 198 -15.30 0.80 -2.33
CA GLY A 198 -16.04 0.86 -3.59
C GLY A 198 -15.88 -0.39 -4.45
N MET A 199 -14.65 -0.88 -4.63
CA MET A 199 -14.38 -2.10 -5.38
C MET A 199 -14.96 -3.35 -4.71
N ILE A 200 -14.87 -3.47 -3.38
CA ILE A 200 -15.47 -4.58 -2.64
C ILE A 200 -16.99 -4.56 -2.80
N ALA A 201 -17.63 -3.40 -2.61
CA ALA A 201 -19.07 -3.25 -2.77
C ALA A 201 -19.51 -3.62 -4.20
N LEU A 202 -18.78 -3.14 -5.21
CA LEU A 202 -19.04 -3.49 -6.62
C LEU A 202 -18.86 -5.00 -6.87
N ALA A 203 -17.81 -5.61 -6.34
CA ALA A 203 -17.55 -7.03 -6.50
C ALA A 203 -18.63 -7.89 -5.85
N VAL A 204 -19.09 -7.52 -4.65
CA VAL A 204 -20.20 -8.20 -3.95
C VAL A 204 -21.50 -8.05 -4.73
N LEU A 205 -21.82 -6.84 -5.21
CA LEU A 205 -23.02 -6.60 -6.02
C LEU A 205 -23.02 -7.42 -7.31
N MET A 206 -21.91 -7.40 -8.06
CA MET A 206 -21.79 -8.18 -9.29
C MET A 206 -21.82 -9.68 -9.03
N GLY A 207 -21.16 -10.15 -7.96
CA GLY A 207 -21.21 -11.54 -7.53
C GLY A 207 -22.63 -11.99 -7.19
N ALA A 208 -23.38 -11.18 -6.43
CA ALA A 208 -24.77 -11.47 -6.07
C ALA A 208 -25.70 -11.50 -7.30
N VAL A 209 -25.55 -10.54 -8.22
CA VAL A 209 -26.31 -10.51 -9.48
C VAL A 209 -26.00 -11.74 -10.33
N LEU A 210 -24.72 -12.08 -10.54
CA LEU A 210 -24.32 -13.27 -11.29
C LEU A 210 -24.83 -14.55 -10.64
N ALA A 211 -24.70 -14.69 -9.32
CA ALA A 211 -25.21 -15.84 -8.58
C ALA A 211 -26.73 -15.99 -8.78
N MET A 212 -27.51 -14.92 -8.59
CA MET A 212 -28.97 -14.95 -8.80
C MET A 212 -29.34 -15.31 -10.25
N LEU A 213 -28.64 -14.76 -11.25
CA LEU A 213 -28.89 -15.04 -12.66
C LEU A 213 -28.57 -16.48 -13.02
N VAL A 214 -27.43 -17.00 -12.58
CA VAL A 214 -27.01 -18.38 -12.81
C VAL A 214 -27.97 -19.35 -12.14
N THR A 215 -28.27 -19.16 -10.85
CA THR A 215 -29.23 -19.99 -10.08
C THR A 215 -30.59 -20.03 -10.77
N ARG A 216 -31.17 -18.89 -11.15
CA ARG A 216 -32.46 -18.87 -11.86
C ARG A 216 -32.38 -19.57 -13.23
N SER A 217 -31.30 -19.37 -13.97
CA SER A 217 -31.16 -19.91 -15.33
C SER A 217 -30.90 -21.42 -15.39
N ILE A 218 -30.46 -22.04 -14.30
CA ILE A 218 -30.12 -23.47 -14.23
C ILE A 218 -31.10 -24.21 -13.33
N THR A 219 -31.30 -23.75 -12.09
CA THR A 219 -32.09 -24.48 -11.10
C THR A 219 -33.57 -24.52 -11.47
N GLN A 220 -34.13 -23.44 -12.00
CA GLN A 220 -35.57 -23.39 -12.31
C GLN A 220 -35.98 -24.39 -13.41
N PRO A 221 -35.31 -24.47 -14.58
CA PRO A 221 -35.63 -25.49 -15.58
C PRO A 221 -35.38 -26.93 -15.11
N LEU A 222 -34.40 -27.16 -14.25
CA LEU A 222 -34.14 -28.48 -13.69
C LEU A 222 -35.27 -28.92 -12.76
N VAL A 223 -35.80 -28.03 -11.91
CA VAL A 223 -36.97 -28.31 -11.07
C VAL A 223 -38.19 -28.65 -11.93
N THR A 224 -38.40 -27.94 -13.05
CA THR A 224 -39.46 -28.29 -14.01
C THR A 224 -39.25 -29.69 -14.59
N GLY A 225 -38.02 -30.04 -14.98
CA GLY A 225 -37.71 -31.36 -15.52
C GLY A 225 -37.97 -32.49 -14.52
N VAL A 226 -37.64 -32.27 -13.23
CA VAL A 226 -37.95 -33.21 -12.15
C VAL A 226 -39.46 -33.40 -12.01
N ALA A 227 -40.23 -32.31 -11.95
CA ALA A 227 -41.69 -32.39 -11.83
C ALA A 227 -42.35 -33.14 -13.01
N VAL A 228 -41.84 -32.97 -14.23
CA VAL A 228 -42.33 -33.71 -15.41
C VAL A 228 -42.02 -35.20 -15.28
N ALA A 229 -40.80 -35.55 -14.86
CA ALA A 229 -40.43 -36.95 -14.68
C ALA A 229 -41.26 -37.64 -13.58
N GLU A 230 -41.56 -36.94 -12.49
CA GLU A 230 -42.44 -37.42 -11.41
C GLU A 230 -43.87 -37.64 -11.92
N ALA A 231 -44.45 -36.67 -12.64
CA ALA A 231 -45.79 -36.82 -13.22
C ALA A 231 -45.89 -38.04 -14.17
N VAL A 232 -44.89 -38.23 -15.03
CA VAL A 232 -44.81 -39.41 -15.91
C VAL A 232 -44.70 -40.71 -15.10
N ALA A 233 -43.94 -40.73 -14.01
CA ALA A 233 -43.80 -41.90 -13.14
C ALA A 233 -45.10 -42.25 -12.41
N GLU A 234 -45.94 -41.25 -12.10
CA GLU A 234 -47.27 -41.42 -11.54
C GLU A 234 -48.34 -41.78 -12.60
N GLY A 235 -47.97 -41.78 -13.88
CA GLY A 235 -48.86 -42.09 -15.00
C GLY A 235 -49.65 -40.90 -15.54
N ASP A 236 -49.38 -39.67 -15.07
CA ASP A 236 -49.95 -38.44 -15.62
C ASP A 236 -49.15 -37.94 -16.83
N LEU A 237 -49.62 -38.30 -18.02
CA LEU A 237 -49.06 -37.87 -19.30
C LEU A 237 -49.68 -36.57 -19.85
N THR A 238 -50.56 -35.91 -19.08
CA THR A 238 -51.29 -34.71 -19.55
C THR A 238 -50.57 -33.39 -19.28
N THR A 239 -49.43 -33.44 -18.58
CA THR A 239 -48.64 -32.28 -18.19
C THR A 239 -48.08 -31.52 -19.40
N GLN A 240 -48.47 -30.26 -19.55
CA GLN A 240 -47.90 -29.34 -20.54
C GLN A 240 -46.89 -28.40 -19.89
N PHE A 241 -45.76 -28.17 -20.55
CA PHE A 241 -44.70 -27.30 -20.05
C PHE A 241 -44.05 -26.51 -21.19
N ASP A 242 -43.76 -25.24 -20.93
CA ASP A 242 -43.14 -24.34 -21.91
C ASP A 242 -41.61 -24.50 -21.91
N ILE A 243 -41.06 -24.84 -23.07
CA ILE A 243 -39.62 -25.04 -23.26
C ILE A 243 -39.02 -23.78 -23.86
N GLN A 244 -38.37 -22.99 -23.01
CA GLN A 244 -37.63 -21.81 -23.44
C GLN A 244 -36.13 -22.07 -23.46
N GLY A 245 -35.41 -21.47 -24.42
CA GLY A 245 -33.95 -21.52 -24.49
C GLY A 245 -33.37 -22.53 -25.48
N ARG A 246 -32.05 -22.47 -25.64
CA ARG A 246 -31.22 -23.32 -26.53
C ARG A 246 -30.02 -23.92 -25.79
N ASP A 247 -30.14 -24.01 -24.47
CA ASP A 247 -29.13 -24.52 -23.56
C ASP A 247 -29.45 -25.94 -23.09
N GLU A 248 -28.51 -26.57 -22.38
CA GLU A 248 -28.60 -27.96 -21.94
C GLU A 248 -29.85 -28.27 -21.10
N PRO A 249 -30.35 -27.39 -20.20
CA PRO A 249 -31.63 -27.62 -19.54
C PRO A 249 -32.82 -27.58 -20.49
N ALA A 250 -32.80 -26.74 -21.52
CA ALA A 250 -33.84 -26.75 -22.56
C ALA A 250 -33.77 -28.00 -23.43
N ASP A 251 -32.56 -28.52 -23.72
CA ASP A 251 -32.36 -29.81 -24.41
C ASP A 251 -32.94 -30.97 -23.58
N LEU A 252 -32.72 -30.97 -22.26
CA LEU A 252 -33.30 -31.95 -21.33
C LEU A 252 -34.84 -31.91 -21.33
N LEU A 253 -35.43 -30.72 -21.21
CA LEU A 253 -36.89 -30.57 -21.24
C LEU A 253 -37.48 -31.02 -22.59
N ARG A 254 -36.79 -30.76 -23.71
CA ARG A 254 -37.20 -31.26 -25.04
C ARG A 254 -37.15 -32.78 -25.12
N ALA A 255 -36.13 -33.41 -24.53
CA ALA A 255 -36.04 -34.87 -24.47
C ALA A 255 -37.17 -35.48 -23.60
N LEU A 256 -37.50 -34.85 -22.47
CA LEU A 256 -38.61 -35.28 -21.61
C LEU A 256 -39.98 -35.13 -22.31
N GLN A 257 -40.18 -34.04 -23.05
CA GLN A 257 -41.40 -33.87 -23.87
C GLN A 257 -41.54 -34.97 -24.90
N TYR A 258 -40.47 -35.23 -25.67
CA TYR A 258 -40.47 -36.29 -26.67
C TYR A 258 -40.75 -37.68 -26.05
N MET A 259 -40.19 -37.96 -24.86
CA MET A 259 -40.47 -39.20 -24.13
C MET A 259 -41.95 -39.31 -23.74
N ASN A 260 -42.54 -38.22 -23.21
CA ASN A 260 -43.95 -38.19 -22.83
C ASN A 260 -44.87 -38.43 -24.05
N GLU A 261 -44.64 -37.72 -25.17
CA GLU A 261 -45.37 -37.93 -26.43
C GLU A 261 -45.33 -39.39 -26.89
N ARG A 262 -44.16 -40.05 -26.79
CA ARG A 262 -44.02 -41.47 -27.14
C ARG A 262 -44.74 -42.41 -26.18
N LEU A 263 -44.78 -42.10 -24.89
CA LEU A 263 -45.55 -42.88 -23.93
C LEU A 263 -47.05 -42.74 -24.17
N VAL A 264 -47.53 -41.54 -24.52
CA VAL A 264 -48.93 -41.32 -24.92
C VAL A 264 -49.30 -42.16 -26.14
N ASP A 265 -48.46 -42.15 -27.18
CA ASP A 265 -48.66 -42.97 -28.39
C ASP A 265 -48.74 -44.47 -28.06
N ILE A 266 -47.80 -44.98 -27.24
CA ILE A 266 -47.73 -46.40 -26.85
C ILE A 266 -48.96 -46.80 -26.04
N VAL A 267 -49.36 -46.02 -25.02
CA VAL A 267 -50.54 -46.30 -24.20
C VAL A 267 -51.81 -46.25 -25.06
N GLY A 268 -51.90 -45.30 -26.00
CA GLY A 268 -52.99 -45.24 -26.97
C GLY A 268 -53.08 -46.48 -27.86
N GLN A 269 -51.95 -46.95 -28.40
CA GLN A 269 -51.88 -48.19 -29.21
C GLN A 269 -52.25 -49.43 -28.41
N VAL A 270 -51.79 -49.54 -27.17
CA VAL A 270 -52.14 -50.67 -26.28
C VAL A 270 -53.64 -50.68 -26.02
N ARG A 271 -54.25 -49.53 -25.71
CA ARG A 271 -55.70 -49.42 -25.50
C ARG A 271 -56.48 -49.81 -26.75
N LEU A 272 -56.11 -49.31 -27.93
CA LEU A 272 -56.76 -49.68 -29.20
C LEU A 272 -56.64 -51.18 -29.50
N SER A 273 -55.50 -51.78 -29.19
CA SER A 273 -55.28 -53.22 -29.36
C SER A 273 -56.11 -54.03 -28.36
N SER A 274 -56.21 -53.60 -27.11
CA SER A 274 -57.08 -54.21 -26.10
C SER A 274 -58.56 -54.11 -26.47
N ASP A 275 -59.03 -52.96 -26.98
CA ASP A 275 -60.41 -52.79 -27.45
C ASP A 275 -60.71 -53.69 -28.66
N SER A 276 -59.75 -53.84 -29.58
CA SER A 276 -59.85 -54.74 -30.73
C SER A 276 -59.93 -56.22 -30.31
N ILE A 277 -59.12 -56.63 -29.33
CA ILE A 277 -59.15 -57.99 -28.76
C ILE A 277 -60.47 -58.23 -28.01
N ALA A 278 -60.95 -57.26 -27.23
CA ALA A 278 -62.21 -57.37 -26.49
C ALA A 278 -63.41 -57.51 -27.45
N THR A 279 -63.43 -56.71 -28.52
CA THR A 279 -64.47 -56.77 -29.57
C THR A 279 -64.44 -58.13 -30.28
N GLY A 280 -63.25 -58.59 -30.70
CA GLY A 280 -63.10 -59.91 -31.33
C GLY A 280 -63.42 -61.07 -30.40
N SER A 281 -63.16 -60.95 -29.08
CA SER A 281 -63.52 -61.98 -28.10
C SER A 281 -65.03 -62.04 -27.86
N ALA A 282 -65.73 -60.91 -27.93
CA ALA A 282 -67.19 -60.84 -27.81
C ALA A 282 -67.93 -61.40 -29.04
N GLU A 283 -67.27 -61.42 -30.21
CA GLU A 283 -67.82 -62.08 -31.42
C GLU A 283 -67.59 -63.60 -31.44
N ILE A 284 -66.67 -64.11 -30.61
CA ILE A 284 -66.34 -65.54 -30.49
C ILE A 284 -67.09 -66.23 -29.33
N ALA A 285 -67.50 -65.48 -28.31
CA ALA A 285 -68.30 -65.96 -27.16
C ALA A 285 -69.79 -66.09 -27.49
#